data_AF-A0A257QHD8-F1
#
_entry.id   AF-A0A257QHD8-F1
#
_cell.length_a   1.000
_cell.length_b   1.000
_cell.length_c   1.000
_cell.angle_alpha   90.00
_cell.angle_beta   90.00
_cell.angle_gamma   90.00
#
_symmetry.space_group_name_H-M   'P 1'
#
loop_
_entity.id
_entity.type
_entity.pdbx_description
1 polymer ?
#
loop_
_entity_poly.entity_id
_entity_poly.type
_entity_poly.pdbx_seq_one_letter_code
_entity_poly.pdbx_strand_id
1 'polypeptide(L)'
;MSATATFTRLARADLAELVEAANDEDPQAFMSYLAANGTSVADYDWDGEVFEVLLPVLSEEYDIDLETSENEVVADLAEAMEAMVFILTAEDKAKYLESLNPENFTKKELRDAYEDFAEEEEEEAGDMMLEGVTALHTALGETDADHVVVVVVG
;
A
#
# COMPACT_ATOMS: atom_id res chain seq x y z
N MET A 1 8.27 0.50 -17.44
CA MET A 1 6.79 0.42 -17.53
C MET A 1 6.33 0.94 -16.19
N SER A 2 5.31 1.78 -16.15
CA SER A 2 4.87 2.35 -14.87
C SER A 2 4.11 1.28 -14.09
N ALA A 3 4.45 1.08 -12.82
CA ALA A 3 3.74 0.14 -11.96
C ALA A 3 2.41 0.74 -11.52
N THR A 4 1.39 -0.09 -11.33
CA THR A 4 0.09 0.36 -10.82
C THR A 4 -0.04 -0.02 -9.35
N ALA A 5 -0.36 0.94 -8.48
CA ALA A 5 -0.74 0.66 -7.10
C ALA A 5 -2.26 0.46 -7.00
N THR A 6 -2.69 -0.64 -6.41
CA THR A 6 -4.11 -0.95 -6.18
C THR A 6 -4.40 -1.12 -4.70
N PHE A 7 -5.53 -0.58 -4.23
CA PHE A 7 -5.92 -0.59 -2.82
C PHE A 7 -7.27 -1.29 -2.68
N THR A 8 -7.25 -2.58 -2.34
CA THR A 8 -8.47 -3.38 -2.30
C THR A 8 -8.84 -3.75 -0.87
N ARG A 9 -9.97 -3.26 -0.40
CA ARG A 9 -10.58 -3.72 0.86
C ARG A 9 -11.13 -5.12 0.68
N LEU A 10 -10.80 -6.00 1.62
CA LEU A 10 -11.22 -7.40 1.65
C LEU A 10 -11.59 -7.80 3.08
N ALA A 11 -12.48 -8.77 3.24
CA ALA A 11 -12.70 -9.37 4.56
C ALA A 11 -11.42 -10.10 5.01
N ARG A 12 -11.02 -9.92 6.27
CA ARG A 12 -9.81 -10.56 6.82
C ARG A 12 -9.87 -12.08 6.74
N ALA A 13 -11.07 -12.65 6.86
CA ALA A 13 -11.30 -14.09 6.74
C ALA A 13 -10.98 -14.65 5.34
N ASP A 14 -10.99 -13.79 4.31
CA ASP A 14 -10.80 -14.18 2.92
C ASP A 14 -9.32 -14.17 2.49
N LEU A 15 -8.39 -13.78 3.38
CA LEU A 15 -6.96 -13.74 3.07
C LEU A 15 -6.39 -15.11 2.68
N ALA A 16 -6.88 -16.19 3.31
CA ALA A 16 -6.44 -17.54 2.95
C ALA A 16 -6.86 -17.91 1.52
N GLU A 17 -8.10 -17.60 1.14
CA GLU A 17 -8.61 -17.84 -0.22
C GLU A 17 -7.92 -16.92 -1.24
N LEU A 18 -7.52 -15.71 -0.85
CA LEU A 18 -6.71 -14.82 -1.69
C LEU A 18 -5.32 -15.43 -1.98
N VAL A 19 -4.66 -16.02 -0.97
CA VAL A 19 -3.38 -16.72 -1.15
C VAL A 19 -3.53 -17.94 -2.05
N GLU A 20 -4.61 -18.72 -1.90
CA GLU A 20 -4.92 -19.82 -2.81
C GLU A 20 -5.09 -19.33 -4.25
N ALA A 21 -5.81 -18.23 -4.46
CA ALA A 21 -5.99 -17.62 -5.77
C ALA A 21 -4.69 -17.05 -6.37
N ALA A 22 -3.77 -16.55 -5.55
CA ALA A 22 -2.45 -16.08 -6.00
C ALA A 22 -1.57 -17.23 -6.52
N ASN A 23 -1.74 -18.43 -5.96
CA ASN A 23 -0.96 -19.62 -6.32
C ASN A 23 -1.64 -20.52 -7.37
N ASP A 24 -2.76 -20.08 -7.95
CA ASP A 24 -3.47 -20.83 -8.98
C ASP A 24 -2.67 -20.91 -10.29
N GLU A 25 -2.91 -21.94 -11.11
CA GLU A 25 -2.30 -22.07 -12.43
C GLU A 25 -2.85 -21.01 -13.42
N ASP A 26 -4.03 -20.44 -13.16
CA ASP A 26 -4.58 -19.32 -13.91
C ASP A 26 -4.02 -17.97 -13.40
N PRO A 27 -3.21 -17.26 -14.21
CA PRO A 27 -2.62 -15.97 -13.81
C PRO A 27 -3.67 -14.86 -13.59
N GLN A 28 -4.93 -15.07 -13.98
CA GLN A 28 -6.02 -14.12 -13.73
C GLN A 28 -6.79 -14.41 -12.44
N ALA A 29 -6.56 -15.54 -11.77
CA ALA A 29 -7.32 -15.96 -10.59
C ALA A 29 -7.25 -14.92 -9.47
N PHE A 30 -6.05 -14.42 -9.16
CA PHE A 30 -5.82 -13.40 -8.14
C PHE A 30 -6.64 -12.12 -8.39
N MET A 31 -6.47 -11.51 -9.57
CA MET A 31 -7.18 -10.26 -9.91
C MET A 31 -8.69 -10.48 -10.00
N SER A 32 -9.12 -11.65 -10.48
CA SER A 32 -10.54 -12.01 -10.52
C SER A 32 -11.13 -12.18 -9.12
N TYR A 33 -10.37 -12.74 -8.18
CA TYR A 33 -10.78 -12.90 -6.80
C TYR A 33 -10.93 -11.54 -6.11
N LEU A 34 -9.94 -10.65 -6.26
CA LEU A 34 -10.02 -9.28 -5.74
C LEU A 34 -11.20 -8.51 -6.36
N ALA A 35 -11.45 -8.65 -7.66
CA ALA A 35 -12.59 -8.00 -8.31
C ALA A 35 -13.95 -8.55 -7.86
N ALA A 36 -14.03 -9.83 -7.49
CA ALA A 36 -15.28 -10.48 -7.08
C ALA A 36 -15.61 -10.27 -5.59
N ASN A 37 -14.58 -10.26 -4.74
CA ASN A 37 -14.74 -10.27 -3.28
C ASN A 37 -14.26 -8.97 -2.60
N GLY A 38 -13.48 -8.17 -3.31
CA GLY A 38 -12.92 -6.92 -2.81
C GLY A 38 -13.68 -5.67 -3.26
N THR A 39 -13.24 -4.52 -2.74
CA THR A 39 -13.71 -3.20 -3.17
C THR A 39 -12.53 -2.25 -3.23
N SER A 40 -12.34 -1.55 -4.36
CA SER A 40 -11.33 -0.49 -4.45
C SER A 40 -11.67 0.65 -3.49
N VAL A 41 -10.72 1.08 -2.67
CA VAL A 41 -10.95 2.10 -1.63
C VAL A 41 -10.12 3.37 -1.79
N ALA A 42 -9.07 3.34 -2.60
CA ALA A 42 -8.26 4.50 -2.91
C ALA A 42 -7.79 4.43 -4.36
N ASP A 43 -7.70 5.59 -4.98
CA ASP A 43 -7.15 5.78 -6.31
C ASP A 43 -5.76 6.42 -6.17
N TYR A 44 -4.83 6.01 -7.02
CA TYR A 44 -3.48 6.58 -7.12
C TYR A 44 -3.04 6.53 -8.58
N ASP A 45 -2.89 7.70 -9.20
CA ASP A 45 -2.74 7.84 -10.66
C ASP A 45 -1.27 7.95 -11.12
N TRP A 46 -0.34 7.98 -10.17
CA TRP A 46 1.10 8.07 -10.41
C TRP A 46 1.74 6.68 -10.46
N ASP A 47 3.06 6.63 -10.71
CA ASP A 47 3.81 5.39 -10.71
C ASP A 47 3.81 4.73 -9.31
N GLY A 48 3.36 3.49 -9.25
CA GLY A 48 3.32 2.70 -8.03
C GLY A 48 4.71 2.41 -7.45
N GLU A 49 5.77 2.49 -8.25
CA GLU A 49 7.15 2.36 -7.74
C GLU A 49 7.49 3.42 -6.68
N VAL A 50 6.72 4.51 -6.57
CA VAL A 50 6.87 5.48 -5.47
C VAL A 50 6.81 4.80 -4.10
N PHE A 51 6.04 3.71 -3.95
CA PHE A 51 5.83 3.07 -2.66
C PHE A 51 7.12 2.39 -2.14
N GLU A 52 8.06 2.08 -3.03
CA GLU A 52 9.41 1.62 -2.66
C GLU A 52 10.22 2.70 -1.94
N VAL A 53 9.90 3.98 -2.16
CA VAL A 53 10.53 5.12 -1.48
C VAL A 53 9.66 5.61 -0.32
N LEU A 54 8.35 5.70 -0.53
CA LEU A 54 7.42 6.26 0.44
C LEU A 54 7.37 5.43 1.73
N LEU A 55 7.33 4.10 1.65
CA LEU A 55 7.23 3.24 2.83
C LEU A 55 8.47 3.36 3.75
N PRO A 56 9.72 3.29 3.22
CA PRO A 56 10.91 3.58 4.01
C PRO A 56 10.93 5.00 4.61
N VAL A 57 10.58 6.03 3.83
CA VAL A 57 10.54 7.42 4.30
C VAL A 57 9.56 7.57 5.47
N LEU A 58 8.36 6.99 5.37
CA LEU A 58 7.36 7.00 6.44
C LEU A 58 7.88 6.30 7.71
N SER A 59 8.57 5.18 7.56
CA SER A 59 9.13 4.42 8.69
C SER A 59 10.29 5.18 9.36
N GLU A 60 11.26 5.65 8.58
CA GLU A 60 12.50 6.24 9.10
C GLU A 60 12.33 7.67 9.63
N GLU A 61 11.56 8.51 8.93
CA GLU A 61 11.40 9.93 9.29
C GLU A 61 10.18 10.20 10.17
N TYR A 62 9.11 9.41 10.01
CA TYR A 62 7.80 9.67 10.65
C TYR A 62 7.39 8.62 11.68
N ASP A 63 8.19 7.56 11.89
CA ASP A 63 7.87 6.44 12.80
C ASP A 63 6.54 5.74 12.42
N ILE A 64 6.23 5.70 11.12
CA ILE A 64 5.04 5.06 10.55
C ILE A 64 5.46 3.84 9.73
N ASP A 65 5.42 2.67 10.36
CA ASP A 65 5.77 1.40 9.73
C ASP A 65 4.53 0.59 9.37
N LEU A 66 4.20 0.55 8.07
CA LEU A 66 3.02 -0.16 7.52
C LEU A 66 3.35 -1.55 6.95
N GLU A 67 4.61 -1.98 7.00
CA GLU A 67 5.08 -3.24 6.38
C GLU A 67 5.22 -4.40 7.38
N THR A 68 4.65 -4.25 8.58
CA THR A 68 4.81 -5.23 9.67
C THR A 68 3.61 -6.14 9.91
N SER A 69 2.50 -5.88 9.23
CA SER A 69 1.24 -6.57 9.42
C SER A 69 1.07 -7.75 8.47
N GLU A 70 0.54 -8.86 8.99
CA GLU A 70 0.23 -10.09 8.21
C GLU A 70 1.44 -10.67 7.44
N ASN A 71 2.66 -10.51 7.96
CA ASN A 71 3.92 -10.84 7.27
C ASN A 71 3.98 -12.22 6.60
N GLU A 72 3.37 -13.26 7.18
CA GLU A 72 3.33 -14.59 6.56
C GLU A 72 2.47 -14.59 5.27
N VAL A 73 1.28 -13.99 5.34
CA VAL A 73 0.38 -13.84 4.18
C VAL A 73 1.01 -12.93 3.13
N VAL A 74 1.60 -11.81 3.55
CA VAL A 74 2.29 -10.87 2.66
C VAL A 74 3.42 -11.56 1.91
N ALA A 75 4.24 -12.37 2.59
CA ALA A 75 5.33 -13.09 1.95
C ALA A 75 4.83 -14.08 0.90
N ASP A 76 3.78 -14.85 1.21
CA ASP A 76 3.17 -15.80 0.26
C ASP A 76 2.61 -15.08 -0.97
N LEU A 77 1.96 -13.92 -0.78
CA LEU A 77 1.41 -13.12 -1.87
C LEU A 77 2.51 -12.47 -2.73
N ALA A 78 3.54 -11.90 -2.10
CA ALA A 78 4.64 -11.27 -2.82
C ALA A 78 5.43 -12.29 -3.66
N GLU A 79 5.67 -13.50 -3.13
CA GLU A 79 6.30 -14.58 -3.89
C GLU A 79 5.45 -15.03 -5.07
N ALA A 80 4.14 -15.23 -4.86
CA ALA A 80 3.24 -15.71 -5.90
C ALA A 80 3.01 -14.68 -7.03
N MET A 81 2.96 -13.39 -6.68
CA MET A 81 2.65 -12.30 -7.62
C MET A 81 3.89 -11.69 -8.27
N GLU A 82 5.10 -11.98 -7.78
CA GLU A 82 6.34 -11.28 -8.15
C GLU A 82 6.19 -9.75 -8.07
N ALA A 83 5.44 -9.27 -7.07
CA ALA A 83 5.03 -7.87 -6.90
C ALA A 83 5.22 -7.41 -5.46
N MET A 84 5.31 -6.09 -5.23
CA MET A 84 5.27 -5.55 -3.88
C MET A 84 3.85 -5.66 -3.34
N VAL A 85 3.70 -6.27 -2.18
CA VAL A 85 2.42 -6.46 -1.48
C VAL A 85 2.58 -6.07 -0.03
N PHE A 86 1.59 -5.38 0.53
CA PHE A 86 1.47 -5.16 1.97
C PHE A 86 0.00 -5.07 2.38
N ILE A 87 -0.30 -5.30 3.66
CA ILE A 87 -1.68 -5.37 4.15
C ILE A 87 -1.86 -4.39 5.30
N LEU A 88 -2.79 -3.45 5.12
CA LEU A 88 -3.20 -2.51 6.15
C LEU A 88 -4.28 -3.12 7.04
N THR A 89 -4.10 -3.05 8.35
CA THR A 89 -5.00 -3.63 9.34
C THR A 89 -5.65 -2.59 10.24
N ALA A 90 -6.61 -3.02 11.08
CA ALA A 90 -7.16 -2.18 12.13
C ALA A 90 -6.14 -1.81 13.21
N GLU A 91 -5.09 -2.62 13.41
CA GLU A 91 -4.02 -2.32 14.36
C GLU A 91 -3.16 -1.17 13.84
N ASP A 92 -2.84 -1.17 12.55
CA ASP A 92 -2.13 -0.08 11.88
C ASP A 92 -2.97 1.20 11.92
N LYS A 93 -4.28 1.08 11.68
CA LYS A 93 -5.20 2.23 11.80
C LYS A 93 -5.17 2.84 13.19
N ALA A 94 -5.21 2.02 14.24
CA ALA A 94 -5.16 2.51 15.60
C ALA A 94 -3.84 3.20 15.95
N LYS A 95 -2.72 2.80 15.33
CA LYS A 95 -1.40 3.38 15.55
C LYS A 95 -1.16 4.64 14.72
N TYR A 96 -1.53 4.62 13.44
CA TYR A 96 -0.96 5.51 12.43
C TYR A 96 -1.97 6.40 11.73
N LEU A 97 -3.29 6.19 11.87
CA LEU A 97 -4.27 6.98 11.12
C LEU A 97 -4.15 8.49 11.37
N GLU A 98 -3.94 8.90 12.63
CA GLU A 98 -3.80 10.32 12.96
C GLU A 98 -2.47 10.92 12.49
N SER A 99 -1.37 10.17 12.57
CA SER A 99 -0.05 10.63 12.13
C SER A 99 0.08 10.66 10.61
N LEU A 100 -0.56 9.72 9.91
CA LEU A 100 -0.62 9.61 8.45
C LEU A 100 -1.61 10.59 7.81
N ASN A 101 -2.27 11.47 8.58
CA ASN A 101 -3.14 12.50 8.00
C ASN A 101 -2.34 13.37 7.00
N PRO A 102 -2.78 13.51 5.74
CA PRO A 102 -2.09 14.30 4.72
C PRO A 102 -1.82 15.76 5.11
N GLU A 103 -2.62 16.33 6.02
CA GLU A 103 -2.39 17.69 6.55
C GLU A 103 -1.13 17.82 7.42
N ASN A 104 -0.56 16.70 7.88
CA ASN A 104 0.71 16.67 8.60
C ASN A 104 1.93 16.74 7.67
N PHE A 105 1.72 16.69 6.35
CA PHE A 105 2.78 16.65 5.35
C PHE A 105 2.72 17.85 4.41
N THR A 106 3.86 18.20 3.85
CA THR A 106 4.04 19.25 2.86
C THR A 106 4.76 18.66 1.66
N LYS A 107 4.35 19.10 0.46
CA LYS A 107 5.01 18.64 -0.79
C LYS A 107 6.51 18.88 -0.77
N LYS A 108 6.96 19.96 -0.11
CA LYS A 108 8.37 20.28 -0.01
C LYS A 108 9.13 19.24 0.80
N GLU A 109 8.68 18.91 2.01
CA GLU A 109 9.42 17.96 2.85
C GLU A 109 9.38 16.55 2.26
N LEU A 110 8.27 16.15 1.65
CA LEU A 110 8.15 14.87 0.97
C LEU A 110 9.05 14.77 -0.27
N ARG A 111 9.19 15.87 -1.01
CA ARG A 111 10.16 15.96 -2.11
C ARG A 111 11.58 15.85 -1.58
N ASP A 112 11.94 16.64 -0.57
CA ASP A 112 13.29 16.65 0.01
C ASP A 112 13.65 15.23 0.52
N ALA A 113 12.71 14.52 1.16
CA ALA A 113 12.89 13.14 1.63
C ALA A 113 13.01 12.11 0.48
N TYR A 114 12.19 12.26 -0.57
CA TYR A 114 12.31 11.42 -1.77
C TYR A 114 13.69 11.59 -2.43
N GLU A 115 14.14 12.83 -2.64
CA GLU A 115 15.42 13.11 -3.29
C GLU A 115 16.62 12.60 -2.46
N ASP A 116 16.53 12.63 -1.13
CA ASP A 116 17.55 12.07 -0.23
C ASP A 116 17.61 10.54 -0.31
N PHE A 117 16.45 9.86 -0.33
CA PHE A 117 16.39 8.40 -0.41
C PHE A 117 16.73 7.85 -1.80
N ALA A 118 16.17 8.46 -2.86
CA ALA A 118 16.37 8.02 -4.24
C ALA A 118 17.71 8.48 -4.84
N GLU A 119 18.41 9.42 -4.19
CA GLU A 119 19.60 10.09 -4.71
C GLU A 119 19.38 10.78 -6.09
N GLU A 120 18.13 11.15 -6.40
CA GLU A 120 17.70 11.72 -7.68
C GLU A 120 16.73 12.90 -7.47
N GLU A 121 16.91 13.98 -8.25
CA GLU A 121 15.99 15.11 -8.28
C GLU A 121 14.77 14.78 -9.16
N GLU A 122 13.58 14.82 -8.58
CA GLU A 122 12.31 14.65 -9.30
C GLU A 122 11.36 15.81 -8.93
N GLU A 123 10.92 16.57 -9.94
CA GLU A 123 10.14 17.78 -9.72
C GLU A 123 8.76 17.46 -9.13
N GLU A 124 8.18 16.34 -9.55
CA GLU A 124 6.85 15.88 -9.15
C GLU A 124 6.87 14.99 -7.89
N ALA A 125 8.06 14.73 -7.30
CA ALA A 125 8.24 13.87 -6.13
C ALA A 125 7.33 14.25 -4.96
N GLY A 126 7.22 15.54 -4.68
CA GLY A 126 6.38 16.04 -3.59
C GLY A 126 4.88 15.83 -3.83
N ASP A 127 4.45 15.85 -5.09
CA ASP A 127 3.07 15.60 -5.48
C ASP A 127 2.74 14.11 -5.41
N MET A 128 3.57 13.25 -6.02
CA MET A 128 3.39 11.79 -5.99
C MET A 128 3.41 11.23 -4.56
N MET A 129 4.34 11.67 -3.72
CA MET A 129 4.46 11.20 -2.34
C MET A 129 3.23 11.62 -1.52
N LEU A 130 2.75 12.86 -1.70
CA LEU A 130 1.59 13.36 -0.94
C LEU A 130 0.30 12.65 -1.38
N GLU A 131 0.14 12.37 -2.67
CA GLU A 131 -0.96 11.55 -3.16
C GLU A 131 -0.86 10.11 -2.64
N GLY A 132 0.34 9.54 -2.56
CA GLY A 132 0.59 8.24 -1.94
C GLY A 132 0.20 8.19 -0.46
N VAL A 133 0.59 9.21 0.32
CA VAL A 133 0.16 9.38 1.73
C VAL A 133 -1.36 9.49 1.81
N THR A 134 -1.99 10.23 0.90
CA THR A 134 -3.44 10.40 0.86
C THR A 134 -4.16 9.07 0.55
N ALA A 135 -3.63 8.29 -0.39
CA ALA A 135 -4.14 6.96 -0.72
C ALA A 135 -4.01 6.01 0.47
N LEU A 136 -2.85 5.95 1.13
CA LEU A 136 -2.62 5.14 2.32
C LEU A 136 -3.54 5.54 3.48
N HIS A 137 -3.68 6.84 3.76
CA HIS A 137 -4.57 7.34 4.80
C HIS A 137 -6.04 6.96 4.52
N THR A 138 -6.49 7.10 3.27
CA THR A 138 -7.85 6.72 2.85
C THR A 138 -8.06 5.22 3.02
N ALA A 139 -7.14 4.40 2.53
CA ALA A 139 -7.17 2.95 2.66
C ALA A 139 -7.17 2.50 4.13
N LEU A 140 -6.31 3.09 4.96
CA LEU A 140 -6.24 2.81 6.39
C LEU A 140 -7.54 3.19 7.12
N GLY A 141 -8.24 4.22 6.65
CA GLY A 141 -9.56 4.62 7.11
C GLY A 141 -10.64 3.53 6.91
N GLU A 142 -10.45 2.64 5.95
CA GLU A 142 -11.39 1.58 5.57
C GLU A 142 -11.17 0.24 6.27
N THR A 143 -10.13 0.12 7.11
CA THR A 143 -9.87 -1.10 7.89
C THR A 143 -10.69 -1.13 9.19
N ASP A 144 -11.09 -2.34 9.60
CA ASP A 144 -11.77 -2.61 10.87
C ASP A 144 -11.44 -4.04 11.36
N ALA A 145 -12.11 -4.52 12.40
CA ALA A 145 -11.83 -5.85 12.97
C ALA A 145 -12.06 -6.99 11.97
N ASP A 146 -12.96 -6.79 11.00
CA ASP A 146 -13.38 -7.79 10.03
C ASP A 146 -12.78 -7.53 8.63
N HIS A 147 -12.23 -6.34 8.36
CA HIS A 147 -11.72 -5.94 7.05
C HIS A 147 -10.30 -5.38 7.09
N VAL A 148 -9.52 -5.76 6.08
CA VAL A 148 -8.17 -5.26 5.80
C VAL A 148 -8.15 -4.60 4.42
N VAL A 149 -7.10 -3.84 4.13
CA VAL A 149 -6.82 -3.37 2.76
C VAL A 149 -5.54 -4.03 2.27
N VAL A 150 -5.64 -4.77 1.18
CA VAL A 150 -4.49 -5.35 0.48
C VAL A 150 -4.02 -4.33 -0.54
N VAL A 151 -2.74 -3.96 -0.46
CA VAL A 151 -2.09 -3.06 -1.42
C VAL A 151 -1.15 -3.89 -2.28
N VAL A 152 -1.28 -3.76 -3.60
CA VAL A 152 -0.44 -4.44 -4.59
C VAL A 152 0.13 -3.41 -5.54
N VAL A 153 1.44 -3.47 -5.75
CA VAL A 153 2.20 -2.61 -6.66
C VAL A 153 2.91 -3.50 -7.69
N GLY A 154 2.53 -3.38 -8.96
CA GLY A 154 3.10 -4.15 -10.08
C GLY A 154 2.53 -3.82 -11.44
#